data_AF-A0A132T8P4-F1
#
_entry.id   AF-A0A132T8P4-F1
#
_cell.length_a   1.000
_cell.length_b   1.000
_cell.length_c   1.000
_cell.angle_alpha   90.00
_cell.angle_beta   90.00
_cell.angle_gamma   90.00
#
_symmetry.space_group_name_H-M   'P 1'
#
loop_
_entity.id
_entity.type
_entity.pdbx_description
1 polymer ?
#
loop_
_entity_poly.entity_id
_entity_poly.type
_entity_poly.pdbx_seq_one_letter_code
_entity_poly.pdbx_strand_id
1 'polypeptide(L)'
;MLAKIPEVETLSATAARGGATIMGTLREGWSGERLGTDYAGDERRIVLVDNRYRLCMVIGVQPSKAGPLFDDADGGTPQRFVWLPTTDPGIPEVEPDEPPPLDLGRWIDAPKPATNGSVVAFDADNERCRKLSEPADPSEFVVLSIPETAREQIKQTRRAIARGDESVDPLDSHKLLCRLKIAAALMALEGRRQAITENDWRRAGFVMAVSDATRKHVLDQLNKRSVEENTNRGVAAGVREDIAEQVKLERKIKRVSENIARLLIHKFPGHAARAEVRKRLNSRDREYFEDAEAVLIDARRIEKMRSATNTGSDGYILALADQ
;
A
#
# COMPACT_ATOMS: atom_id res chain seq x y z
N MET A 1 4.87 -26.90 -4.48
CA MET A 1 5.79 -25.95 -3.82
C MET A 1 4.99 -25.01 -2.93
N LEU A 2 5.44 -24.79 -1.69
CA LEU A 2 4.83 -23.82 -0.78
C LEU A 2 5.84 -22.69 -0.50
N ALA A 3 5.51 -21.47 -0.94
CA ALA A 3 6.24 -20.26 -0.58
C ALA A 3 5.61 -19.63 0.67
N LYS A 4 6.43 -19.29 1.66
CA LYS A 4 6.01 -18.56 2.86
C LYS A 4 6.74 -17.22 2.88
N ILE A 5 5.98 -16.14 2.80
CA ILE A 5 6.49 -14.78 2.92
C ILE A 5 5.97 -14.24 4.26
N PRO A 6 6.81 -14.15 5.31
CA PRO A 6 6.32 -13.74 6.62
C PRO A 6 5.77 -12.31 6.62
N GLU A 7 6.29 -11.44 5.74
CA GLU A 7 5.90 -10.03 5.68
C GLU A 7 5.76 -9.52 4.24
N VAL A 8 4.61 -8.89 3.95
CA VAL A 8 4.26 -8.31 2.64
C VAL A 8 5.24 -7.25 2.14
N GLU A 9 5.94 -6.56 3.04
CA GLU A 9 6.91 -5.52 2.68
C GLU A 9 8.08 -6.10 1.88
N THR A 10 8.53 -7.33 2.18
CA THR A 10 9.61 -7.97 1.42
C THR A 10 9.21 -8.22 -0.04
N LEU A 11 7.98 -8.68 -0.25
CA LEU A 11 7.43 -8.87 -1.60
C LEU A 11 7.28 -7.52 -2.31
N SER A 12 6.73 -6.53 -1.61
CA SER A 12 6.48 -5.18 -2.16
C SER A 12 7.78 -4.49 -2.57
N ALA A 13 8.82 -4.57 -1.72
CA ALA A 13 10.14 -4.02 -2.01
C ALA A 13 10.82 -4.71 -3.20
N THR A 14 10.57 -6.01 -3.40
CA THR A 14 11.09 -6.75 -4.56
C THR A 14 10.35 -6.35 -5.83
N ALA A 15 9.02 -6.20 -5.75
CA ALA A 15 8.19 -5.75 -6.87
C ALA A 15 8.47 -4.30 -7.29
N ALA A 16 8.85 -3.43 -6.36
CA ALA A 16 9.17 -2.03 -6.63
C ALA A 16 10.52 -1.81 -7.34
N ARG A 17 11.36 -2.85 -7.49
CA ARG A 17 12.63 -2.73 -8.21
C ARG A 17 12.37 -2.50 -9.71
N GLY A 18 13.11 -1.58 -10.32
CA GLY A 18 13.01 -1.31 -11.75
C GLY A 18 13.23 -2.59 -12.57
N GLY A 19 12.28 -2.92 -13.45
CA GLY A 19 12.31 -4.12 -14.28
C GLY A 19 11.90 -5.42 -13.59
N ALA A 20 11.39 -5.38 -12.35
CA ALA A 20 10.90 -6.57 -11.67
C ALA A 20 9.63 -7.13 -12.34
N THR A 21 9.65 -8.43 -12.65
CA THR A 21 8.51 -9.16 -13.23
C THR A 21 7.78 -10.03 -12.21
N ILE A 22 8.21 -9.98 -10.93
CA ILE A 22 7.80 -10.93 -9.89
C ILE A 22 6.27 -11.03 -9.73
N MET A 23 5.54 -9.91 -9.77
CA MET A 23 4.08 -9.93 -9.62
C MET A 23 3.40 -10.61 -10.81
N GLY A 24 3.87 -10.38 -12.04
CA GLY A 24 3.42 -11.09 -13.23
C GLY A 24 3.68 -12.59 -13.14
N THR A 25 4.91 -12.96 -12.79
CA THR A 25 5.32 -14.36 -12.63
C THR A 25 4.55 -15.08 -11.52
N LEU A 26 4.20 -14.40 -10.42
CA LEU A 26 3.35 -14.97 -9.37
C LEU A 26 1.91 -15.19 -9.84
N ARG A 27 1.37 -14.34 -10.71
CA ARG A 27 0.04 -14.52 -11.32
C ARG A 27 0.02 -15.71 -12.29
N GLU A 28 1.04 -15.84 -13.14
CA GLU A 28 1.26 -17.01 -14.00
C GLU A 28 1.36 -18.28 -13.14
N GLY A 29 2.16 -18.20 -12.05
CA GLY A 29 2.35 -19.24 -11.07
C GLY A 29 1.05 -19.72 -10.41
N TRP A 30 0.18 -18.77 -10.08
CA TRP A 30 -1.14 -19.05 -9.51
C TRP A 30 -2.07 -19.74 -10.52
N SER A 31 -2.00 -19.36 -11.80
CA SER A 31 -2.77 -19.98 -12.88
C SER A 31 -2.23 -21.37 -13.27
N GLY A 32 -0.99 -21.70 -12.88
CA GLY A 32 -0.31 -22.93 -13.31
C GLY A 32 0.27 -22.81 -14.72
N GLU A 33 0.55 -21.59 -15.18
CA GLU A 33 1.15 -21.30 -16.49
C GLU A 33 2.65 -21.58 -16.49
N ARG A 34 3.30 -21.51 -17.65
CA ARG A 34 4.74 -21.75 -17.75
C ARG A 34 5.53 -20.67 -16.98
N LEU A 35 6.47 -21.10 -16.14
CA LEU A 35 7.44 -20.22 -15.45
C LEU A 35 8.85 -20.42 -16.00
N GLY A 36 9.62 -19.34 -16.00
CA GLY A 36 11.03 -19.35 -16.39
C GLY A 36 11.29 -18.59 -17.70
N THR A 37 12.43 -17.91 -17.75
CA THR A 37 12.87 -17.13 -18.90
C THR A 37 13.69 -17.98 -19.86
N ASP A 38 13.57 -17.68 -21.15
CA ASP A 38 14.37 -18.33 -22.18
C ASP A 38 15.75 -17.67 -22.23
N TYR A 39 16.70 -18.23 -21.46
CA TYR A 39 18.11 -17.87 -21.57
C TYR A 39 18.77 -18.66 -22.70
N ALA A 40 19.83 -18.09 -23.30
CA ALA A 40 20.54 -18.66 -24.45
C ALA A 40 21.36 -19.94 -24.15
N GLY A 41 21.51 -20.35 -22.88
CA GLY A 41 22.29 -21.54 -22.49
C GLY A 41 21.48 -22.52 -21.65
N ASP A 42 21.46 -23.79 -22.05
CA ASP A 42 20.64 -24.86 -21.44
C ASP A 42 21.00 -25.15 -19.98
N GLU A 43 22.27 -25.02 -19.59
CA GLU A 43 22.75 -25.37 -18.24
C GLU A 43 22.21 -24.46 -17.11
N ARG A 44 21.69 -23.27 -17.44
CA ARG A 44 21.14 -22.31 -16.46
C ARG A 44 19.65 -22.09 -16.59
N ARG A 45 19.00 -22.84 -17.49
CA ARG A 45 17.59 -22.66 -17.82
C ARG A 45 16.72 -23.51 -16.88
N ILE A 46 16.15 -22.88 -15.86
CA ILE A 46 15.11 -23.49 -15.04
C ILE A 46 13.76 -23.07 -15.63
N VAL A 47 13.09 -24.02 -16.28
CA VAL A 47 11.75 -23.84 -16.84
C VAL A 47 10.80 -24.82 -16.18
N LEU A 48 9.68 -24.29 -15.70
CA LEU A 48 8.55 -25.08 -15.20
C LEU A 48 7.45 -24.93 -16.24
N VAL A 49 7.08 -26.00 -16.93
CA VAL A 49 5.99 -25.94 -17.90
C VAL A 49 4.63 -25.93 -17.20
N ASP A 50 3.62 -25.48 -17.93
CA ASP A 50 2.26 -25.40 -17.45
C ASP A 50 1.74 -26.76 -16.96
N ASN A 51 0.89 -26.75 -15.93
CA ASN A 51 0.24 -27.93 -15.35
C ASN A 51 1.19 -29.02 -14.79
N ARG A 52 2.51 -28.81 -14.72
CA ARG A 52 3.47 -29.73 -14.09
C ARG A 52 3.77 -29.41 -12.63
N TYR A 53 3.34 -28.25 -12.15
CA TYR A 53 3.57 -27.81 -10.77
C TYR A 53 2.30 -27.21 -10.16
N ARG A 54 2.32 -27.12 -8.82
CA ARG A 54 1.37 -26.32 -8.05
C ARG A 54 2.15 -25.36 -7.16
N LEU A 55 1.95 -24.06 -7.39
CA LEU A 55 2.44 -23.00 -6.53
C LEU A 55 1.38 -22.69 -5.47
N CYS A 56 1.73 -22.87 -4.21
CA CYS A 56 1.00 -22.36 -3.08
C CYS A 56 1.84 -21.26 -2.42
N MET A 57 1.20 -20.18 -1.99
CA MET A 57 1.87 -19.08 -1.31
C MET A 57 1.04 -18.60 -0.13
N VAL A 58 1.71 -18.34 0.99
CA VAL A 58 1.14 -17.70 2.18
C VAL A 58 1.94 -16.44 2.46
N ILE A 59 1.25 -15.33 2.64
CA ILE A 59 1.85 -14.02 2.92
C ILE A 59 1.27 -13.47 4.20
N GLY A 60 2.13 -13.09 5.15
CA GLY A 60 1.72 -12.29 6.31
C GLY A 60 1.55 -10.83 5.90
N VAL A 61 0.37 -10.27 6.15
CA VAL A 61 0.01 -8.91 5.74
C VAL A 61 -0.45 -8.13 6.96
N GLN A 62 0.30 -7.10 7.36
CA GLN A 62 -0.26 -6.08 8.23
C GLN A 62 -1.23 -5.19 7.43
N PRO A 63 -2.46 -4.93 7.90
CA PRO A 63 -3.45 -4.17 7.12
C PRO A 63 -2.93 -2.82 6.62
N SER A 64 -2.18 -2.12 7.46
CA SER A 64 -1.60 -0.80 7.16
C SER A 64 -0.49 -0.81 6.11
N LYS A 65 -0.01 -2.00 5.70
CA LYS A 65 1.07 -2.21 4.71
C LYS A 65 0.56 -2.93 3.45
N ALA A 66 -0.74 -3.19 3.36
CA ALA A 66 -1.32 -3.94 2.25
C ALA A 66 -1.51 -3.13 0.95
N GLY A 67 -1.35 -1.80 1.00
CA GLY A 67 -1.57 -0.89 -0.14
C GLY A 67 -0.98 -1.38 -1.46
N PRO A 68 0.32 -1.74 -1.53
CA PRO A 68 0.95 -2.22 -2.76
C PRO A 68 0.29 -3.45 -3.41
N LEU A 69 -0.37 -4.31 -2.62
CA LEU A 69 -1.12 -5.45 -3.18
C LEU A 69 -2.43 -5.01 -3.84
N PHE A 70 -3.07 -3.94 -3.34
CA PHE A 70 -4.31 -3.41 -3.89
C PHE A 70 -4.08 -2.45 -5.05
N ASP A 71 -2.94 -1.75 -5.08
CA ASP A 71 -2.56 -0.87 -6.19
C ASP A 71 -2.40 -1.64 -7.51
N ASP A 72 -2.13 -2.94 -7.45
CA ASP A 72 -2.04 -3.87 -8.58
C ASP A 72 -3.38 -4.60 -8.85
N ALA A 73 -4.51 -3.97 -8.53
CA ALA A 73 -5.86 -4.49 -8.81
C ALA A 73 -6.10 -4.67 -10.31
N ASP A 74 -5.63 -3.76 -11.15
CA ASP A 74 -5.75 -3.85 -12.61
C ASP A 74 -4.97 -5.06 -13.18
N GLY A 75 -3.83 -5.40 -12.56
CA GLY A 75 -3.06 -6.60 -12.86
C GLY A 75 -3.73 -7.89 -12.36
N GLY A 76 -4.73 -7.79 -11.48
CA GLY A 76 -5.49 -8.93 -10.98
C GLY A 76 -4.85 -9.63 -9.76
N THR A 77 -3.83 -9.03 -9.15
CA THR A 77 -3.12 -9.61 -8.00
C THR A 77 -4.02 -9.81 -6.77
N PRO A 78 -4.72 -8.79 -6.24
CA PRO A 78 -5.48 -8.93 -5.00
C PRO A 78 -6.66 -9.93 -5.14
N GLN A 79 -7.15 -10.14 -6.36
CA GLN A 79 -8.22 -11.08 -6.71
C GLN A 79 -7.77 -12.55 -6.65
N ARG A 80 -6.46 -12.82 -6.71
CA ARG A 80 -5.88 -14.17 -6.65
C ARG A 80 -5.53 -14.64 -5.24
N PHE A 81 -5.66 -13.76 -4.25
CA PHE A 81 -5.47 -14.09 -2.84
C PHE A 81 -6.79 -14.42 -2.15
N VAL A 82 -6.72 -15.37 -1.22
CA VAL A 82 -7.75 -15.59 -0.20
C VAL A 82 -7.24 -14.89 1.05
N TRP A 83 -8.00 -13.93 1.54
CA TRP A 83 -7.67 -13.13 2.71
C TRP A 83 -8.20 -13.85 3.95
N LEU A 84 -7.40 -14.04 4.98
CA LEU A 84 -7.85 -14.71 6.20
C LEU A 84 -7.40 -13.90 7.41
N PRO A 85 -8.26 -13.74 8.43
CA PRO A 85 -7.87 -13.02 9.63
C PRO A 85 -6.86 -13.86 10.41
N THR A 86 -5.91 -13.19 11.04
CA THR A 86 -4.99 -13.78 12.02
C THR A 86 -5.38 -13.46 13.46
N THR A 87 -6.44 -12.67 13.64
CA THR A 87 -7.03 -12.33 14.93
C THR A 87 -8.23 -13.21 15.21
N ASP A 88 -8.29 -13.77 16.42
CA ASP A 88 -9.41 -14.58 16.90
C ASP A 88 -9.85 -14.08 18.28
N PRO A 89 -10.90 -13.24 18.36
CA PRO A 89 -11.46 -12.78 19.63
C PRO A 89 -12.03 -13.91 20.49
N GLY A 90 -12.32 -15.08 19.90
CA GLY A 90 -12.84 -16.25 20.60
C GLY A 90 -11.77 -17.28 20.94
N ILE A 91 -10.48 -16.95 20.79
CA ILE A 91 -9.39 -17.88 21.08
C ILE A 91 -9.50 -18.38 22.53
N PRO A 92 -9.48 -19.70 22.78
CA PRO A 92 -9.61 -20.22 24.13
C PRO A 92 -8.37 -19.90 24.96
N GLU A 93 -8.54 -19.64 26.27
CA GLU A 93 -7.42 -19.42 27.19
C GLU A 93 -6.54 -20.67 27.35
N VAL A 94 -7.16 -21.84 27.27
CA VAL A 94 -6.48 -23.13 27.33
C VAL A 94 -6.37 -23.66 25.91
N GLU A 95 -5.14 -23.91 25.47
CA GLU A 95 -4.88 -24.52 24.17
C GLU A 95 -5.52 -25.92 24.12
N PRO A 96 -6.34 -26.21 23.09
CA PRO A 96 -6.90 -27.55 22.92
C PRO A 96 -5.81 -28.55 22.56
N ASP A 97 -6.08 -29.84 22.81
CA ASP A 97 -5.16 -30.91 22.42
C ASP A 97 -4.88 -30.86 20.90
N GLU A 98 -3.61 -31.07 20.54
CA GLU A 98 -3.20 -31.11 19.14
C GLU A 98 -3.97 -32.21 18.40
N PRO A 99 -4.63 -31.90 17.27
CA PRO A 99 -5.37 -32.89 16.52
C PRO A 99 -4.41 -33.98 16.00
N PRO A 100 -4.85 -35.24 15.93
CA PRO A 100 -4.01 -36.31 15.45
C PRO A 100 -3.57 -36.04 13.99
N PRO A 101 -2.35 -36.45 13.60
CA PRO A 101 -1.90 -36.32 12.22
C PRO A 101 -2.89 -36.98 11.26
N LEU A 102 -3.29 -36.23 10.23
CA LEU A 102 -4.19 -36.73 9.20
C LEU A 102 -3.37 -37.23 8.00
N ASP A 103 -3.38 -38.54 7.77
CA ASP A 103 -2.79 -39.13 6.56
C ASP A 103 -3.78 -39.01 5.39
N LEU A 104 -3.46 -38.13 4.45
CA LEU A 104 -4.26 -37.89 3.24
C LEU A 104 -3.93 -38.89 2.10
N GLY A 105 -2.90 -39.71 2.29
CA GLY A 105 -2.31 -40.56 1.27
C GLY A 105 -1.71 -39.77 0.09
N ARG A 106 -1.18 -40.48 -0.91
CA ARG A 106 -0.67 -39.87 -2.14
C ARG A 106 -1.80 -39.58 -3.11
N TRP A 107 -1.86 -38.37 -3.70
CA TRP A 107 -2.92 -37.96 -4.65
C TRP A 107 -3.15 -38.95 -5.81
N ILE A 108 -2.07 -39.56 -6.29
CA ILE A 108 -2.10 -40.66 -7.25
C ILE A 108 -1.48 -41.86 -6.56
N ASP A 109 -2.09 -43.04 -6.71
CA ASP A 109 -1.51 -44.29 -6.23
C ASP A 109 -0.11 -44.45 -6.84
N ALA A 110 0.92 -44.58 -5.99
CA ALA A 110 2.26 -44.86 -6.48
C ALA A 110 2.21 -46.17 -7.28
N PRO A 111 2.91 -46.28 -8.44
CA PRO A 111 3.06 -47.57 -9.08
C PRO A 111 3.62 -48.55 -8.04
N LYS A 112 3.01 -49.73 -7.93
CA LYS A 112 3.51 -50.78 -7.05
C LYS A 112 4.98 -51.03 -7.39
N PRO A 113 5.88 -51.14 -6.40
CA PRO A 113 7.29 -51.42 -6.68
C PRO A 113 7.37 -52.66 -7.56
N ALA A 114 8.15 -52.60 -8.63
CA ALA A 114 8.33 -53.70 -9.55
C ALA A 114 8.80 -54.93 -8.76
N THR A 115 8.06 -56.03 -8.85
CA THR A 115 8.35 -57.30 -8.17
C THR A 115 9.64 -57.98 -8.67
N ASN A 116 10.40 -57.33 -9.54
CA ASN A 116 11.56 -57.90 -10.22
C ASN A 116 12.84 -57.19 -9.79
N GLY A 117 13.35 -57.51 -8.60
CA GLY A 117 14.78 -57.51 -8.22
C GLY A 117 15.64 -56.25 -8.40
N SER A 118 15.12 -55.14 -8.93
CA SER A 118 15.83 -53.88 -9.12
C SER A 118 15.68 -53.01 -7.88
N VAL A 119 16.78 -52.82 -7.14
CA VAL A 119 16.83 -52.20 -5.81
C VAL A 119 16.87 -50.67 -5.87
N VAL A 120 16.18 -50.04 -6.82
CA VAL A 120 15.96 -48.58 -6.76
C VAL A 120 14.49 -48.32 -7.01
N ALA A 121 13.72 -48.26 -5.92
CA ALA A 121 12.41 -47.64 -5.97
C ALA A 121 12.62 -46.16 -6.33
N PHE A 122 12.41 -45.81 -7.60
CA PHE A 122 12.37 -44.40 -7.98
C PHE A 122 11.26 -43.74 -7.17
N ASP A 123 11.63 -42.77 -6.33
CA ASP A 123 10.64 -41.96 -5.64
C ASP A 123 9.77 -41.28 -6.69
N ALA A 124 8.46 -41.54 -6.66
CA ALA A 124 7.52 -40.98 -7.64
C ALA A 124 7.56 -39.44 -7.66
N ASP A 125 7.98 -38.80 -6.56
CA ASP A 125 8.16 -37.36 -6.52
C ASP A 125 9.41 -36.90 -7.28
N ASN A 126 10.50 -37.67 -7.27
CA ASN A 126 11.68 -37.39 -8.10
C ASN A 126 11.36 -37.49 -9.59
N GLU A 127 10.58 -38.49 -10.01
CA GLU A 127 10.18 -38.61 -11.42
C GLU A 127 9.27 -37.46 -11.85
N ARG A 128 8.35 -37.00 -10.97
CA ARG A 128 7.56 -35.79 -11.24
C ARG A 128 8.44 -34.54 -11.35
N CYS A 129 9.39 -34.38 -10.44
CA CYS A 129 10.34 -33.27 -10.47
C CYS A 129 11.18 -33.26 -11.76
N ARG A 130 11.58 -34.44 -12.25
CA ARG A 130 12.32 -34.59 -13.52
C ARG A 130 11.50 -34.09 -14.73
N LYS A 131 10.18 -34.29 -14.70
CA LYS A 131 9.25 -33.91 -15.78
C LYS A 131 8.81 -32.43 -15.73
N LEU A 132 9.32 -31.62 -14.81
CA LEU A 132 8.89 -30.21 -14.68
C LEU A 132 9.15 -29.35 -15.92
N SER A 133 10.13 -29.72 -16.75
CA SER A 133 10.45 -29.04 -18.01
C SER A 133 9.82 -29.73 -19.24
N GLU A 134 9.15 -30.86 -19.06
CA GLU A 134 8.55 -31.65 -20.15
C GLU A 134 7.05 -31.33 -20.26
N PRO A 135 6.53 -31.02 -21.46
CA PRO A 135 5.12 -30.71 -21.67
C PRO A 135 4.17 -31.72 -21.04
N ALA A 136 3.06 -31.22 -20.48
CA ALA A 136 2.02 -32.07 -19.94
C ALA A 136 1.19 -32.75 -21.01
N ASP A 137 1.04 -34.08 -20.91
CA ASP A 137 0.09 -34.82 -21.73
C ASP A 137 -1.31 -34.66 -21.10
N PRO A 138 -2.28 -34.02 -21.79
CA PRO A 138 -3.61 -33.83 -21.24
C PRO A 138 -4.34 -35.12 -20.90
N SER A 139 -3.95 -36.25 -21.50
CA SER A 139 -4.51 -37.57 -21.18
C SER A 139 -4.12 -38.06 -19.77
N GLU A 140 -3.06 -37.51 -19.18
CA GLU A 140 -2.63 -37.78 -17.80
C GLU A 140 -3.48 -37.02 -16.76
N PHE A 141 -4.32 -36.07 -17.18
CA PHE A 141 -5.04 -35.21 -16.26
C PHE A 141 -6.21 -35.92 -15.57
N VAL A 142 -6.23 -35.84 -14.25
CA VAL A 142 -7.41 -36.20 -13.44
C VAL A 142 -8.37 -35.00 -13.43
N VAL A 143 -9.46 -35.10 -14.18
CA VAL A 143 -10.50 -34.07 -14.23
C VAL A 143 -11.47 -34.24 -13.07
N LEU A 144 -11.48 -33.27 -12.16
CA LEU A 144 -12.43 -33.24 -11.05
C LEU A 144 -13.81 -32.81 -11.52
N SER A 145 -14.86 -33.55 -11.14
CA SER A 145 -16.24 -33.11 -11.35
C SER A 145 -16.62 -32.04 -10.32
N ILE A 146 -17.53 -31.15 -10.72
CA ILE A 146 -18.05 -30.06 -9.89
C ILE A 146 -19.58 -30.16 -9.81
N PRO A 147 -20.21 -29.69 -8.72
CA PRO A 147 -21.66 -29.69 -8.62
C PRO A 147 -22.29 -28.74 -9.66
N GLU A 148 -23.52 -29.03 -10.08
CA GLU A 148 -24.18 -28.23 -11.11
C GLU A 148 -24.44 -26.79 -10.64
N THR A 149 -24.73 -26.59 -9.35
CA THR A 149 -24.85 -25.26 -8.73
C THR A 149 -23.61 -24.39 -8.95
N ALA A 150 -22.40 -24.98 -8.79
CA ALA A 150 -21.14 -24.29 -9.05
C ALA A 150 -20.96 -23.98 -10.54
N ARG A 151 -21.28 -24.94 -11.41
CA ARG A 151 -21.21 -24.77 -12.86
C ARG A 151 -22.10 -23.64 -13.35
N GLU A 152 -23.35 -23.61 -12.89
CA GLU A 152 -24.33 -22.59 -13.24
C GLU A 152 -23.88 -21.21 -12.75
N GLN A 153 -23.44 -21.10 -11.49
CA GLN A 153 -22.94 -19.85 -10.92
C GLN A 153 -21.76 -19.30 -11.73
N ILE A 154 -20.78 -20.13 -12.10
CA ILE A 154 -19.64 -19.73 -12.93
C ILE A 154 -20.09 -19.21 -14.30
N LYS A 155 -21.00 -19.93 -14.96
CA LYS A 155 -21.53 -19.52 -16.27
C LYS A 155 -22.30 -18.20 -16.18
N GLN A 156 -23.10 -18.01 -15.14
CA GLN A 156 -23.88 -16.79 -14.92
C GLN A 156 -22.96 -15.59 -14.67
N THR A 157 -21.98 -15.71 -13.76
CA THR A 157 -21.02 -14.63 -13.48
C THR A 157 -20.21 -14.26 -14.72
N ARG A 158 -19.72 -15.24 -15.49
CA ARG A 158 -19.02 -14.95 -16.77
C ARG A 158 -19.90 -14.19 -17.76
N ARG A 159 -21.19 -14.54 -17.85
CA ARG A 159 -22.14 -13.82 -18.72
C ARG A 159 -22.39 -12.39 -18.26
N ALA A 160 -22.49 -12.15 -16.94
CA ALA A 160 -22.64 -10.81 -16.39
C ALA A 160 -21.43 -9.92 -16.71
N ILE A 161 -20.21 -10.42 -16.46
CA ILE A 161 -18.96 -9.73 -16.82
C ILE A 161 -18.90 -9.42 -18.31
N ALA A 162 -19.18 -10.41 -19.17
CA ALA A 162 -19.15 -10.23 -20.62
C ALA A 162 -20.19 -9.22 -21.14
N ARG A 163 -21.24 -8.95 -20.37
CA ARG A 163 -22.26 -7.94 -20.67
C ARG A 163 -21.93 -6.55 -20.12
N GLY A 164 -20.85 -6.40 -19.37
CA GLY A 164 -20.48 -5.15 -18.71
C GLY A 164 -21.40 -4.79 -17.55
N ASP A 165 -21.91 -5.79 -16.82
CA ASP A 165 -22.76 -5.55 -15.64
C ASP A 165 -21.97 -4.85 -14.53
N GLU A 166 -22.29 -3.57 -14.28
CA GLU A 166 -21.61 -2.73 -13.28
C GLU A 166 -21.83 -3.19 -11.83
N SER A 167 -22.78 -4.10 -11.58
CA SER A 167 -22.97 -4.68 -10.25
C SER A 167 -21.89 -5.69 -9.85
N VAL A 168 -21.05 -6.11 -10.80
CA VAL A 168 -19.94 -7.03 -10.53
C VAL A 168 -18.73 -6.26 -10.02
N ASP A 169 -18.34 -6.51 -8.77
CA ASP A 169 -17.12 -5.95 -8.20
C ASP A 169 -15.89 -6.37 -9.04
N PRO A 170 -15.10 -5.42 -9.58
CA PRO A 170 -13.88 -5.74 -10.33
C PRO A 170 -12.87 -6.60 -9.54
N LEU A 171 -12.88 -6.48 -8.21
CA LEU A 171 -12.05 -7.29 -7.31
C LEU A 171 -12.54 -8.75 -7.20
N ASP A 172 -13.66 -9.11 -7.81
CA ASP A 172 -14.22 -10.47 -7.77
C ASP A 172 -13.89 -11.32 -9.02
N SER A 173 -13.07 -10.79 -9.95
CA SER A 173 -12.72 -11.44 -11.22
C SER A 173 -12.24 -12.90 -11.11
N HIS A 174 -11.52 -13.25 -10.03
CA HIS A 174 -11.03 -14.62 -9.78
C HIS A 174 -11.72 -15.34 -8.61
N LYS A 175 -12.75 -14.73 -8.01
CA LYS A 175 -13.42 -15.22 -6.80
C LYS A 175 -13.93 -16.65 -6.91
N LEU A 176 -14.62 -16.98 -8.00
CA LEU A 176 -15.19 -18.31 -8.19
C LEU A 176 -14.11 -19.38 -8.46
N LEU A 177 -12.99 -19.00 -9.08
CA LEU A 177 -11.86 -19.91 -9.25
C LEU A 177 -11.14 -20.14 -7.91
N CYS A 178 -10.98 -19.10 -7.09
CA CYS A 178 -10.51 -19.26 -5.70
C CYS A 178 -11.43 -20.22 -4.92
N ARG A 179 -12.75 -20.02 -5.00
CA ARG A 179 -13.73 -20.90 -4.35
C ARG A 179 -13.61 -22.35 -4.81
N LEU A 180 -13.44 -22.60 -6.12
CA LEU A 180 -13.22 -23.95 -6.66
C LEU A 180 -11.93 -24.58 -6.10
N LYS A 181 -10.83 -23.82 -6.05
CA LYS A 181 -9.56 -24.31 -5.49
C LYS A 181 -9.68 -24.67 -4.00
N ILE A 182 -10.44 -23.89 -3.23
CA ILE A 182 -10.73 -24.19 -1.82
C ILE A 182 -11.63 -25.43 -1.71
N ALA A 183 -12.68 -25.53 -2.51
CA ALA A 183 -13.58 -26.68 -2.50
C ALA A 183 -12.84 -27.98 -2.85
N ALA A 184 -11.90 -27.92 -3.81
CA ALA A 184 -11.01 -29.03 -4.13
C ALA A 184 -10.06 -29.40 -2.97
N ALA A 185 -9.56 -28.41 -2.24
CA ALA A 185 -8.73 -28.64 -1.06
C ALA A 185 -9.54 -29.30 0.09
N LEU A 186 -10.77 -28.84 0.34
CA LEU A 186 -11.66 -29.45 1.34
C LEU A 186 -12.05 -30.88 0.96
N MET A 187 -12.34 -31.13 -0.32
CA MET A 187 -12.54 -32.48 -0.84
C MET A 187 -11.32 -33.38 -0.53
N ALA A 188 -10.12 -32.87 -0.81
CA ALA A 188 -8.88 -33.59 -0.60
C ALA A 188 -8.59 -33.89 0.88
N LEU A 189 -8.91 -32.95 1.77
CA LEU A 189 -8.76 -33.13 3.22
C LEU A 189 -9.65 -34.26 3.77
N GLU A 190 -10.75 -34.59 3.07
CA GLU A 190 -11.59 -35.75 3.38
C GLU A 190 -11.14 -37.04 2.67
N GLY A 191 -9.95 -37.05 2.06
CA GLY A 191 -9.41 -38.20 1.33
C GLY A 191 -10.06 -38.45 -0.04
N ARG A 192 -10.97 -37.58 -0.48
CA ARG A 192 -11.64 -37.70 -1.79
C ARG A 192 -10.81 -37.02 -2.89
N ARG A 193 -10.87 -37.56 -4.12
CA ARG A 193 -9.98 -37.11 -5.22
C ARG A 193 -10.63 -37.04 -6.60
N GLN A 194 -11.95 -37.18 -6.70
CA GLN A 194 -12.65 -37.30 -7.99
C GLN A 194 -13.74 -36.25 -8.20
N ALA A 195 -14.44 -35.87 -7.13
CA ALA A 195 -15.65 -35.05 -7.25
C ALA A 195 -15.76 -34.05 -6.10
N ILE A 196 -15.86 -32.76 -6.46
CA ILE A 196 -16.28 -31.71 -5.56
C ILE A 196 -17.79 -31.84 -5.37
N THR A 197 -18.25 -31.91 -4.13
CA THR A 197 -19.68 -32.05 -3.79
C THR A 197 -20.33 -30.70 -3.55
N GLU A 198 -21.67 -30.68 -3.49
CA GLU A 198 -22.44 -29.51 -3.02
C GLU A 198 -21.97 -29.02 -1.65
N ASN A 199 -21.63 -29.96 -0.75
CA ASN A 199 -21.17 -29.61 0.59
C ASN A 199 -19.79 -28.96 0.58
N ASP A 200 -18.88 -29.37 -0.32
CA ASP A 200 -17.57 -28.74 -0.49
C ASP A 200 -17.71 -27.33 -1.06
N TRP A 201 -18.57 -27.17 -2.06
CA TRP A 201 -18.87 -25.88 -2.65
C TRP A 201 -19.46 -24.91 -1.62
N ARG A 202 -20.42 -25.37 -0.81
CA ARG A 202 -21.02 -24.61 0.28
C ARG A 202 -19.97 -24.20 1.33
N ARG A 203 -19.14 -25.13 1.81
CA ARG A 203 -18.08 -24.87 2.80
C ARG A 203 -17.03 -23.89 2.28
N ALA A 204 -16.58 -24.07 1.05
CA ALA A 204 -15.70 -23.10 0.39
C ALA A 204 -16.35 -21.71 0.27
N GLY A 205 -17.68 -21.64 0.13
CA GLY A 205 -18.43 -20.39 0.16
C GLY A 205 -18.29 -19.63 1.49
N PHE A 206 -18.31 -20.34 2.63
CA PHE A 206 -18.06 -19.71 3.93
C PHE A 206 -16.63 -19.18 4.07
N VAL A 207 -15.64 -19.93 3.58
CA VAL A 207 -14.24 -19.46 3.57
C VAL A 207 -14.11 -18.20 2.71
N MET A 208 -14.76 -18.16 1.54
CA MET A 208 -14.76 -16.97 0.70
C MET A 208 -15.47 -15.78 1.35
N ALA A 209 -16.54 -16.00 2.11
CA ALA A 209 -17.22 -14.93 2.85
C ALA A 209 -16.31 -14.32 3.94
N VAL A 210 -15.54 -15.15 4.66
CA VAL A 210 -14.50 -14.67 5.59
C VAL A 210 -13.43 -13.89 4.85
N SER A 211 -13.04 -14.33 3.65
CA SER A 211 -12.09 -13.61 2.81
C SER A 211 -12.59 -12.26 2.35
N ASP A 212 -13.84 -12.16 1.92
CA ASP A 212 -14.43 -10.89 1.52
C ASP A 212 -14.48 -9.90 2.69
N ALA A 213 -14.89 -10.38 3.88
CA ALA A 213 -14.92 -9.57 5.09
C ALA A 213 -13.53 -9.10 5.52
N THR A 214 -12.52 -9.98 5.45
CA THR A 214 -11.13 -9.66 5.78
C THR A 214 -10.55 -8.65 4.80
N ARG A 215 -10.76 -8.85 3.50
CA ARG A 215 -10.32 -7.91 2.46
C ARG A 215 -10.94 -6.53 2.66
N LYS A 216 -12.24 -6.47 2.95
CA LYS A 216 -12.95 -5.22 3.27
C LYS A 216 -12.32 -4.54 4.49
N HIS A 217 -12.09 -5.27 5.58
CA HIS A 217 -11.46 -4.73 6.78
C HIS A 217 -10.07 -4.11 6.48
N VAL A 218 -9.26 -4.78 5.66
CA VAL A 218 -7.95 -4.25 5.26
C VAL A 218 -8.08 -2.95 4.45
N LEU A 219 -9.00 -2.89 3.48
CA LEU A 219 -9.29 -1.67 2.72
C LEU A 219 -9.76 -0.52 3.62
N ASP A 220 -10.63 -0.82 4.58
CA ASP A 220 -11.12 0.19 5.54
C ASP A 220 -9.97 0.74 6.42
N GLN A 221 -9.03 -0.11 6.84
CA GLN A 221 -7.82 0.32 7.56
C GLN A 221 -6.89 1.19 6.71
N LEU A 222 -6.69 0.84 5.43
CA LEU A 222 -5.90 1.64 4.50
C LEU A 222 -6.53 3.01 4.27
N ASN A 223 -7.85 3.07 4.09
CA ASN A 223 -8.58 4.32 3.94
C ASN A 223 -8.50 5.19 5.19
N LYS A 224 -8.70 4.60 6.38
CA LYS A 224 -8.57 5.32 7.65
C LYS A 224 -7.18 5.95 7.79
N ARG A 225 -6.13 5.17 7.51
CA ARG A 225 -4.75 5.64 7.55
C ARG A 225 -4.49 6.76 6.54
N SER A 226 -4.99 6.61 5.31
CA SER A 226 -4.84 7.64 4.27
C SER A 226 -5.48 8.97 4.67
N VAL A 227 -6.67 8.92 5.27
CA VAL A 227 -7.37 10.09 5.80
C VAL A 227 -6.53 10.75 6.91
N GLU A 228 -6.07 9.97 7.90
CA GLU A 228 -5.23 10.48 9.00
C GLU A 228 -3.93 11.12 8.48
N GLU A 229 -3.23 10.48 7.54
CA GLU A 229 -2.01 11.00 6.94
C GLU A 229 -2.24 12.29 6.15
N ASN A 230 -3.36 12.40 5.42
CA ASN A 230 -3.73 13.61 4.68
C ASN A 230 -4.08 14.76 5.63
N THR A 231 -4.84 14.49 6.71
CA THR A 231 -5.13 15.49 7.74
C THR A 231 -3.85 15.99 8.41
N ASN A 232 -2.97 15.09 8.85
CA ASN A 232 -1.70 15.45 9.46
C ASN A 232 -0.82 16.27 8.52
N ARG A 233 -0.79 15.92 7.23
CA ARG A 233 -0.04 16.67 6.21
C ARG A 233 -0.63 18.06 5.99
N GLY A 234 -1.96 18.19 5.97
CA GLY A 234 -2.65 19.47 5.86
C GLY A 234 -2.34 20.39 7.04
N VAL A 235 -2.43 19.88 8.27
CA VAL A 235 -2.05 20.62 9.49
C VAL A 235 -0.59 21.05 9.43
N ALA A 236 0.32 20.12 9.10
CA ALA A 236 1.75 20.43 9.00
C ALA A 236 2.08 21.44 7.88
N ALA A 237 1.29 21.47 6.80
CA ALA A 237 1.43 22.46 5.73
C ALA A 237 0.97 23.84 6.19
N GLY A 238 -0.21 23.93 6.84
CA GLY A 238 -0.73 25.19 7.38
C GLY A 238 0.21 25.82 8.41
N VAL A 239 0.70 25.02 9.37
CA VAL A 239 1.68 25.50 10.37
C VAL A 239 2.95 26.02 9.69
N ARG A 240 3.43 25.35 8.64
CA ARG A 240 4.61 25.80 7.88
C ARG A 240 4.36 27.11 7.13
N GLU A 241 3.17 27.27 6.56
CA GLU A 241 2.76 28.48 5.86
C GLU A 241 2.66 29.67 6.83
N ASP A 242 1.97 29.50 7.96
CA ASP A 242 1.85 30.51 9.02
C ASP A 242 3.23 30.98 9.52
N ILE A 243 4.13 30.03 9.83
CA ILE A 243 5.50 30.35 10.26
C ILE A 243 6.25 31.09 9.15
N ALA A 244 6.12 30.65 7.90
CA ALA A 244 6.80 31.30 6.78
C ALA A 244 6.28 32.73 6.55
N GLU A 245 4.99 32.98 6.73
CA GLU A 245 4.40 34.32 6.67
C GLU A 245 4.88 35.21 7.81
N GLN A 246 4.88 34.71 9.05
CA GLN A 246 5.41 35.42 10.22
C GLN A 246 6.87 35.81 10.02
N VAL A 247 7.73 34.87 9.61
CA VAL A 247 9.15 35.13 9.34
C VAL A 247 9.34 36.16 8.22
N LYS A 248 8.51 36.11 7.16
CA LYS A 248 8.55 37.13 6.08
C LYS A 248 8.16 38.50 6.60
N LEU A 249 7.11 38.59 7.44
CA LEU A 249 6.63 39.83 8.03
C LEU A 249 7.71 40.44 8.94
N GLU A 250 8.27 39.66 9.86
CA GLU A 250 9.35 40.10 10.76
C GLU A 250 10.57 40.61 9.98
N ARG A 251 10.99 39.93 8.92
CA ARG A 251 12.10 40.38 8.05
C ARG A 251 11.79 41.71 7.37
N LYS A 252 10.54 41.91 6.92
CA LYS A 252 10.13 43.18 6.31
C LYS A 252 10.14 44.31 7.34
N ILE A 253 9.57 44.09 8.53
CA ILE A 253 9.56 45.06 9.63
C ILE A 253 10.99 45.43 10.02
N LYS A 254 11.86 44.44 10.29
CA LYS A 254 13.26 44.67 10.67
C LYS A 254 14.01 45.51 9.63
N ARG A 255 13.84 45.19 8.34
CA ARG A 255 14.46 45.96 7.24
C ARG A 255 13.97 47.41 7.22
N VAL A 256 12.68 47.64 7.48
CA VAL A 256 12.10 48.99 7.53
C VAL A 256 12.62 49.75 8.75
N SER A 257 12.71 49.10 9.91
CA SER A 257 13.31 49.67 11.13
C SER A 257 14.77 50.09 10.89
N GLU A 258 15.57 49.24 10.25
CA GLU A 258 16.95 49.59 9.89
C GLU A 258 17.03 50.78 8.93
N ASN A 259 16.08 50.90 7.99
CA ASN A 259 16.02 52.02 7.06
C ASN A 259 15.61 53.34 7.76
N ILE A 260 14.64 53.29 8.67
CA ILE A 260 14.22 54.44 9.50
C ILE A 260 15.42 54.96 10.30
N ALA A 261 16.12 54.08 11.03
CA ALA A 261 17.30 54.45 11.79
C ALA A 261 18.40 55.06 10.90
N ARG A 262 18.64 54.46 9.72
CA ARG A 262 19.62 54.98 8.75
C ARG A 262 19.26 56.38 8.24
N LEU A 263 17.98 56.65 7.99
CA LEU A 263 17.51 57.98 7.59
C LEU A 263 17.73 59.02 8.71
N LEU A 264 17.43 58.66 9.96
CA LEU A 264 17.64 59.52 11.15
C LEU A 264 19.11 59.72 11.52
N ILE A 265 20.04 58.94 10.97
CA ILE A 265 21.48 59.14 11.16
C ILE A 265 22.06 60.01 10.04
N HIS A 266 21.75 59.67 8.78
CA HIS A 266 22.48 60.22 7.63
C HIS A 266 21.73 61.30 6.87
N LYS A 267 20.40 61.36 6.96
CA LYS A 267 19.58 62.32 6.18
C LYS A 267 18.94 63.39 7.05
N PHE A 268 18.62 63.04 8.29
CA PHE A 268 18.18 63.96 9.31
C PHE A 268 19.18 63.84 10.45
N PRO A 269 19.81 64.91 10.94
CA PRO A 269 20.87 64.82 11.95
C PRO A 269 20.26 64.53 13.33
N GLY A 270 19.85 63.29 13.56
CA GLY A 270 19.36 62.80 14.86
C GLY A 270 17.86 62.91 15.08
N HIS A 271 17.15 63.83 14.43
CA HIS A 271 15.69 63.96 14.59
C HIS A 271 14.95 64.44 13.33
N ALA A 272 13.71 63.99 13.14
CA ALA A 272 12.85 64.42 12.03
C ALA A 272 11.36 64.26 12.33
N ALA A 273 10.52 65.01 11.63
CA ALA A 273 9.08 64.80 11.66
C ALA A 273 8.74 63.38 11.14
N ARG A 274 7.89 62.67 11.87
CA ARG A 274 7.44 61.29 11.55
C ARG A 274 6.96 61.16 10.10
N ALA A 275 6.17 62.13 9.64
CA ALA A 275 5.63 62.17 8.28
C ALA A 275 6.74 62.28 7.20
N GLU A 276 7.80 63.03 7.47
CA GLU A 276 8.91 63.23 6.53
C GLU A 276 9.78 61.96 6.44
N VAL A 277 9.99 61.27 7.57
CA VAL A 277 10.65 59.94 7.59
C VAL A 277 9.83 58.93 6.79
N ARG A 278 8.50 58.84 7.04
CA ARG A 278 7.60 57.93 6.32
C ARG A 278 7.57 58.21 4.81
N LYS A 279 7.55 59.48 4.41
CA LYS A 279 7.50 59.90 2.98
C LYS A 279 8.72 59.43 2.20
N ARG A 280 9.90 59.37 2.84
CA ARG A 280 11.17 58.94 2.23
C ARG A 280 11.29 57.42 2.05
N LEU A 281 10.42 56.64 2.68
CA LEU A 281 10.34 55.20 2.45
C LEU A 281 9.64 54.89 1.12
N ASN A 282 10.04 53.77 0.51
CA ASN A 282 9.37 53.21 -0.67
C ASN A 282 7.90 52.91 -0.37
N SER A 283 7.02 53.02 -1.37
CA SER A 283 5.58 52.83 -1.19
C SER A 283 5.23 51.51 -0.48
N ARG A 284 5.86 50.40 -0.91
CA ARG A 284 5.69 49.05 -0.33
C ARG A 284 6.20 48.89 1.12
N ASP A 285 7.02 49.82 1.60
CA ASP A 285 7.64 49.76 2.93
C ASP A 285 6.85 50.59 3.95
N ARG A 286 6.01 51.52 3.47
CA ARG A 286 5.20 52.41 4.31
C ARG A 286 4.12 51.64 5.08
N GLU A 287 3.67 50.49 4.58
CA GLU A 287 2.70 49.64 5.28
C GLU A 287 3.26 49.13 6.62
N TYR A 288 4.55 48.82 6.69
CA TYR A 288 5.22 48.33 7.92
C TYR A 288 5.83 49.44 8.79
N PHE A 289 5.61 50.71 8.45
CA PHE A 289 6.29 51.82 9.12
C PHE A 289 5.90 51.92 10.61
N GLU A 290 4.65 51.66 10.94
CA GLU A 290 4.16 51.79 12.33
C GLU A 290 4.71 50.66 13.20
N ASP A 291 4.69 49.43 12.70
CA ASP A 291 5.30 48.28 13.37
C ASP A 291 6.81 48.48 13.52
N ALA A 292 7.47 48.97 12.47
CA ALA A 292 8.90 49.25 12.50
C ALA A 292 9.28 50.39 13.46
N GLU A 293 8.44 51.42 13.56
CA GLU A 293 8.53 52.51 14.53
C GLU A 293 8.38 51.97 15.95
N ALA A 294 7.36 51.15 16.21
CA ALA A 294 7.14 50.52 17.51
C ALA A 294 8.33 49.65 17.93
N VAL A 295 8.86 48.80 17.05
CA VAL A 295 10.05 47.97 17.31
C VAL A 295 11.27 48.81 17.68
N LEU A 296 11.48 49.97 17.04
CA LEU A 296 12.60 50.84 17.37
C LEU A 296 12.42 51.57 18.70
N ILE A 297 11.18 51.95 19.06
CA ILE A 297 10.85 52.57 20.36
C ILE A 297 11.04 51.56 21.48
N ASP A 298 10.52 50.34 21.33
CA ASP A 298 10.65 49.25 22.31
C ASP A 298 12.11 48.87 22.52
N ALA A 299 12.90 48.85 21.44
CA ALA A 299 14.35 48.64 21.49
C ALA A 299 15.13 49.86 22.01
N ARG A 300 14.45 50.97 22.38
CA ARG A 300 15.03 52.25 22.82
C ARG A 300 16.09 52.80 21.87
N ARG A 301 15.90 52.57 20.57
CA ARG A 301 16.78 53.11 19.51
C ARG A 301 16.32 54.48 19.05
N ILE A 302 15.03 54.76 19.17
CA ILE A 302 14.43 56.05 18.86
C ILE A 302 13.41 56.43 19.94
N GLU A 303 13.16 57.73 20.06
CA GLU A 303 12.12 58.30 20.89
C GLU A 303 11.06 59.00 20.02
N LYS A 304 9.79 58.91 20.44
CA LYS A 304 8.65 59.54 19.78
C LYS A 304 8.09 60.65 20.66
N MET A 305 8.30 61.89 20.24
CA MET A 305 7.86 63.08 20.95
C MET A 305 6.75 63.81 20.19
N ARG A 306 5.86 64.50 20.90
CA ARG A 306 4.92 65.43 20.25
C ARG A 306 5.67 66.68 19.81
N SER A 307 5.38 67.14 18.59
CA SER A 307 5.93 68.37 18.04
C SER A 307 5.36 69.59 18.75
N ALA A 308 6.23 70.53 19.15
CA ALA A 308 5.81 71.82 19.73
C ALA A 308 5.22 72.79 18.70
N THR A 309 5.48 72.56 17.40
CA THR A 309 5.11 73.48 16.31
C THR A 309 3.92 73.01 15.47
N ASN A 310 3.42 71.79 15.66
CA ASN A 310 2.33 71.25 14.83
C ASN A 310 1.36 70.41 15.68
N THR A 311 0.16 70.94 15.94
CA THR A 311 -0.85 70.40 16.86
C THR A 311 -1.88 69.45 16.21
N GLY A 312 -1.69 69.10 14.93
CA GLY A 312 -2.53 68.10 14.25
C GLY A 312 -2.28 66.66 14.75
N SER A 313 -3.17 65.73 14.37
CA SER A 313 -3.14 64.32 14.82
C SER A 313 -1.86 63.56 14.45
N ASP A 314 -1.07 64.06 13.50
CA ASP A 314 0.20 63.47 13.02
C ASP A 314 1.46 64.23 13.47
N GLY A 315 1.34 65.18 14.40
CA GLY A 315 2.42 66.04 14.85
C GLY A 315 3.46 65.34 15.76
N TYR A 316 4.13 64.30 15.27
CA TYR A 316 5.18 63.59 16.01
C TYR A 316 6.56 63.79 15.40
N ILE A 317 7.57 63.89 16.28
CA ILE A 317 8.99 63.90 15.94
C ILE A 317 9.59 62.57 16.39
N LEU A 318 10.34 61.94 15.50
CA LEU A 318 11.18 60.79 15.80
C LEU A 318 12.61 61.29 15.99
N ALA A 319 13.21 60.98 17.14
CA ALA A 319 14.61 61.28 17.44
C ALA A 319 15.37 59.99 17.73
N LEU A 320 16.66 59.91 17.42
CA LEU A 320 17.51 58.85 17.95
C LEU A 320 17.56 58.97 19.48
N ALA A 321 17.48 57.85 20.19
CA ALA A 321 17.69 57.87 21.62
C ALA A 321 19.16 58.19 21.91
N ASP A 322 19.41 59.00 22.94
CA ASP A 322 20.77 59.25 23.42
C ASP A 322 21.37 57.93 23.93
N GLN A 323 22.57 57.58 23.46
CA GLN A 323 23.30 56.38 23.90
C GLN A 323 23.79 56.50 25.34
#